data_AF-A0A957L1M4-F1
#
_entry.id   AF-A0A957L1M4-F1
#
_cell.length_a   1.000
_cell.length_b   1.000
_cell.length_c   1.000
_cell.angle_alpha   90.00
_cell.angle_beta   90.00
_cell.angle_gamma   90.00
#
_symmetry.space_group_name_H-M   'P 1'
#
loop_
_entity.id
_entity.type
_entity.pdbx_description
1 polymer ?
#
loop_
_entity_poly.entity_id
_entity_poly.type
_entity_poly.pdbx_seq_one_letter_code
_entity_poly.pdbx_strand_id
1 'polypeptide(L)'
;VKSVKVYLALTVWEIALVYKTVLADGQSARPYATSAERLFNELQSPLGIAVVTYLLADIDYDEGDYAWARARIQNSIQIFRGMEESYNFAMALSLAAQISLHDDDLDQARVYCVEALQRIRHYGFTRAMGILLVVIVKWLLAKGELRRAAELAAFIQHHKVDDREFAIYLGQVSALLRTELSDTELQEANTAGQFLAFDEVMIDVIAELEE
;
A
#
# COMPACT_ATOMS: atom_id res chain seq x y z
N VAL A 1 23.09 27.35 5.24
CA VAL A 1 23.18 26.50 4.02
C VAL A 1 22.61 25.10 4.24
N LYS A 2 23.08 24.32 5.24
CA LYS A 2 22.54 22.97 5.52
C LYS A 2 21.04 22.98 5.86
N SER A 3 20.58 23.93 6.68
CA SER A 3 19.15 24.10 7.00
C SER A 3 18.28 24.36 5.75
N VAL A 4 18.72 25.26 4.87
CA VAL A 4 18.02 25.57 3.60
C VAL A 4 17.92 24.34 2.70
N LYS A 5 18.99 23.54 2.60
CA LYS A 5 18.97 22.28 1.83
C LYS A 5 17.98 21.26 2.39
N VAL A 6 17.88 21.14 3.72
CA VAL A 6 16.89 20.25 4.37
C VAL A 6 15.47 20.68 4.02
N TYR A 7 15.14 21.97 4.17
CA TYR A 7 13.82 22.47 3.80
C TYR A 7 13.52 22.25 2.32
N LEU A 8 14.48 22.53 1.43
CA LEU A 8 14.31 22.29 0.01
C LEU A 8 14.06 20.80 -0.31
N ALA A 9 14.80 19.89 0.33
CA ALA A 9 14.62 18.46 0.14
C ALA A 9 13.21 18.00 0.55
N LEU A 10 12.75 18.45 1.73
CA LEU A 10 11.41 18.15 2.22
C LEU A 10 10.33 18.73 1.32
N THR A 11 10.42 20.02 0.94
CA THR A 11 9.41 20.67 0.10
C THR A 11 9.29 20.00 -1.26
N VAL A 12 10.43 19.66 -1.89
CA VAL A 12 10.41 19.00 -3.20
C VAL A 12 9.85 17.57 -3.10
N TRP A 13 10.12 16.85 -2.00
CA TRP A 13 9.50 15.56 -1.72
C TRP A 13 7.99 15.68 -1.48
N GLU A 14 7.54 16.67 -0.71
CA GLU A 14 6.11 16.94 -0.47
C GLU A 14 5.37 17.24 -1.77
N ILE A 15 5.96 18.04 -2.66
CA ILE A 15 5.40 18.31 -3.99
C ILE A 15 5.25 16.99 -4.77
N ALA A 16 6.29 16.16 -4.79
CA ALA A 16 6.23 14.86 -5.46
C ALA A 16 5.13 13.97 -4.87
N LEU A 17 5.01 13.94 -3.54
CA LEU A 17 3.98 13.18 -2.84
C LEU A 17 2.58 13.66 -3.19
N VAL A 18 2.35 14.98 -3.28
CA VAL A 18 1.06 15.55 -3.68
C VAL A 18 0.72 15.20 -5.13
N TYR A 19 1.68 15.33 -6.05
CA TYR A 19 1.46 14.92 -7.44
C TYR A 19 1.09 13.44 -7.53
N LYS A 20 1.82 12.57 -6.82
CA LYS A 20 1.53 11.13 -6.83
C LYS A 20 0.18 10.80 -6.19
N THR A 21 -0.09 11.31 -4.99
CA THR A 21 -1.22 10.80 -4.18
C THR A 21 -2.51 11.60 -4.34
N VAL A 22 -2.44 12.91 -4.51
CA VAL A 22 -3.63 13.77 -4.61
C VAL A 22 -4.03 13.96 -6.06
N LEU A 23 -3.05 14.11 -6.95
CA LEU A 23 -3.30 14.34 -8.37
C LEU A 23 -3.26 13.06 -9.21
N ALA A 24 -2.86 11.93 -8.62
CA ALA A 24 -2.68 10.65 -9.31
C ALA A 24 -1.81 10.78 -10.59
N ASP A 25 -0.76 11.60 -10.51
CA ASP A 25 0.13 11.95 -11.62
C ASP A 25 1.58 11.60 -11.26
N GLY A 26 1.93 10.33 -11.47
CA GLY A 26 3.28 9.81 -11.26
C GLY A 26 4.33 10.43 -12.18
N GLN A 27 3.95 10.78 -13.42
CA GLN A 27 4.86 11.40 -14.40
C GLN A 27 5.31 12.78 -13.94
N SER A 28 4.38 13.61 -13.46
CA SER A 28 4.72 14.92 -12.89
C SER A 28 5.42 14.79 -11.53
N ALA A 29 5.14 13.75 -10.74
CA ALA A 29 5.81 13.51 -9.46
C ALA A 29 7.29 13.14 -9.61
N ARG A 30 7.65 12.35 -10.64
CA ARG A 30 8.98 11.79 -10.87
C ARG A 30 10.14 12.81 -10.85
N PRO A 31 10.09 13.96 -11.56
CA PRO A 31 11.18 14.94 -11.53
C PRO A 31 11.41 15.56 -10.15
N TYR A 32 10.33 15.77 -9.38
CA TYR A 32 10.43 16.25 -8.00
C TYR A 32 11.00 15.16 -7.09
N ALA A 33 10.51 13.93 -7.16
CA ALA A 33 11.04 12.82 -6.37
C ALA A 33 12.53 12.56 -6.65
N THR A 34 12.96 12.60 -7.92
CA THR A 34 14.38 12.48 -8.31
C THR A 34 15.23 13.62 -7.76
N SER A 35 14.69 14.84 -7.74
CA SER A 35 15.37 16.01 -7.17
C SER A 35 15.51 15.89 -5.64
N ALA A 36 14.47 15.42 -4.96
CA ALA A 36 14.51 15.15 -3.52
C ALA A 36 15.50 14.02 -3.19
N GLU A 37 15.55 12.95 -3.98
CA GLU A 37 16.51 11.85 -3.82
C GLU A 37 17.94 12.35 -3.85
N ARG A 38 18.30 13.17 -4.84
CA ARG A 38 19.63 13.79 -4.91
C ARG A 38 19.93 14.64 -3.65
N LEU A 39 18.97 15.45 -3.22
CA LEU A 39 19.15 16.31 -2.05
C LEU A 39 19.30 15.52 -0.75
N PHE A 40 18.50 14.48 -0.54
CA PHE A 40 18.60 13.62 0.65
C PHE A 40 19.90 12.81 0.67
N ASN A 41 20.40 12.39 -0.49
CA ASN A 41 21.74 11.81 -0.62
C ASN A 41 22.85 12.81 -0.26
N GLU A 42 22.80 14.04 -0.77
CA GLU A 42 23.77 15.11 -0.40
C GLU A 42 23.73 15.42 1.11
N LEU A 43 22.55 15.32 1.72
CA LEU A 43 22.34 15.55 3.14
C LEU A 43 22.70 14.35 4.01
N GLN A 44 22.95 13.18 3.39
CA GLN A 44 23.12 11.90 4.07
C GLN A 44 22.00 11.63 5.08
N SER A 45 20.75 11.86 4.65
CA SER A 45 19.56 11.67 5.49
C SER A 45 18.95 10.30 5.23
N PRO A 46 19.12 9.29 6.10
CA PRO A 46 18.60 7.95 5.84
C PRO A 46 17.07 7.95 5.72
N LEU A 47 16.37 8.67 6.62
CA LEU A 47 14.91 8.78 6.56
C LEU A 47 14.45 9.42 5.23
N GLY A 48 15.11 10.50 4.82
CA GLY A 48 14.83 11.18 3.56
C GLY A 48 15.03 10.26 2.34
N ILE A 49 16.10 9.48 2.36
CA ILE A 49 16.39 8.46 1.33
C ILE A 49 15.30 7.37 1.34
N ALA A 50 14.87 6.89 2.50
CA ALA A 50 13.85 5.84 2.59
C ALA A 50 12.48 6.30 2.05
N VAL A 51 12.01 7.49 2.44
CA VAL A 51 10.70 7.99 1.99
C VAL A 51 10.68 8.33 0.50
N VAL A 52 11.78 8.83 -0.06
CA VAL A 52 11.85 9.18 -1.49
C VAL A 52 12.07 7.96 -2.37
N THR A 53 12.83 6.96 -1.90
CA THR A 53 13.00 5.69 -2.63
C THR A 53 11.71 4.88 -2.63
N TYR A 54 10.94 4.89 -1.53
CA TYR A 54 9.56 4.39 -1.52
C TYR A 54 8.70 5.09 -2.58
N LEU A 55 8.68 6.42 -2.60
CA LEU A 55 7.86 7.18 -3.55
C LEU A 55 8.25 6.90 -5.00
N LEU A 56 9.54 6.79 -5.30
CA LEU A 56 10.01 6.44 -6.63
C LEU A 56 9.66 4.99 -6.99
N ALA A 57 9.70 4.06 -6.03
CA ALA A 57 9.26 2.69 -6.25
C ALA A 57 7.77 2.61 -6.59
N ASP A 58 6.95 3.41 -5.91
CA ASP A 58 5.50 3.51 -6.15
C ASP A 58 5.21 4.06 -7.56
N ILE A 59 5.97 5.08 -7.99
CA ILE A 59 5.87 5.59 -9.38
C ILE A 59 6.34 4.54 -10.39
N ASP A 60 7.47 3.86 -10.15
CA ASP A 60 7.97 2.80 -11.03
C ASP A 60 6.96 1.64 -11.13
N TYR A 61 6.27 1.30 -10.03
CA TYR A 61 5.23 0.28 -10.01
C TYR A 61 4.04 0.65 -10.90
N ASP A 62 3.54 1.89 -10.79
CA ASP A 62 2.43 2.39 -11.59
C ASP A 62 2.75 2.47 -13.09
N GLU A 63 4.01 2.76 -13.43
CA GLU A 63 4.51 2.80 -14.81
C GLU A 63 4.82 1.38 -15.36
N GLY A 64 4.72 0.33 -14.54
CA GLY A 64 4.98 -1.05 -14.93
C GLY A 64 6.47 -1.45 -14.92
N ASP A 65 7.34 -0.57 -14.41
CA ASP A 65 8.79 -0.81 -14.28
C ASP A 65 9.10 -1.61 -13.00
N TYR A 66 8.51 -2.81 -12.88
CA TYR A 66 8.58 -3.65 -11.67
C TYR A 66 10.01 -3.99 -11.21
N ALA A 67 10.97 -4.05 -12.13
CA ALA A 67 12.37 -4.29 -11.80
C ALA A 67 12.97 -3.13 -10.98
N TRP A 68 12.68 -1.89 -11.39
CA TRP A 68 13.12 -0.69 -10.67
C TRP A 68 12.35 -0.52 -9.36
N ALA A 69 11.04 -0.75 -9.39
CA ALA A 69 10.21 -0.71 -8.18
C ALA A 69 10.75 -1.66 -7.10
N ARG A 70 11.11 -2.90 -7.47
CA ARG A 70 11.68 -3.89 -6.55
C ARG A 70 13.00 -3.44 -5.95
N ALA A 71 13.93 -2.94 -6.76
CA ALA A 71 15.24 -2.51 -6.26
C ALA A 71 15.11 -1.34 -5.27
N ARG A 72 14.25 -0.37 -5.59
CA ARG A 72 14.02 0.81 -4.75
C ARG A 72 13.28 0.47 -3.46
N ILE A 73 12.25 -0.39 -3.52
CA ILE A 73 11.47 -0.73 -2.32
C ILE A 73 12.29 -1.53 -1.31
N GLN A 74 13.17 -2.41 -1.78
CA GLN A 74 14.09 -3.18 -0.92
C GLN A 74 15.04 -2.25 -0.14
N ASN A 75 15.57 -1.21 -0.81
CA ASN A 75 16.41 -0.21 -0.16
C ASN A 75 15.61 0.54 0.93
N SER A 76 14.41 1.01 0.59
CA SER A 76 13.53 1.71 1.53
C SER A 76 13.22 0.87 2.77
N ILE A 77 12.83 -0.40 2.60
CA ILE A 77 12.56 -1.35 3.68
C ILE A 77 13.79 -1.58 4.55
N GLN A 78 14.98 -1.75 3.95
CA GLN A 78 16.21 -1.97 4.70
C GLN A 78 16.53 -0.79 5.62
N ILE A 79 16.30 0.44 5.15
CA ILE A 79 16.52 1.64 5.95
C ILE A 79 15.47 1.76 7.05
N PHE A 80 14.19 1.60 6.73
CA PHE A 80 13.10 1.70 7.72
C PHE A 80 13.19 0.64 8.80
N ARG A 81 13.74 -0.55 8.52
CA ARG A 81 13.95 -1.60 9.54
C ARG A 81 14.86 -1.16 10.70
N GLY A 82 15.73 -0.18 10.48
CA GLY A 82 16.55 0.43 11.53
C GLY A 82 15.89 1.60 12.27
N MET A 83 14.61 1.89 12.02
CA MET A 83 13.91 3.09 12.50
C MET A 83 12.63 2.76 13.26
N GLU A 84 12.18 3.69 14.11
CA GLU A 84 10.88 3.62 14.80
C GLU A 84 9.70 4.10 13.92
N GLU A 85 9.95 4.40 12.64
CA GLU A 85 8.97 4.88 11.67
C GLU A 85 7.97 3.79 11.28
N SER A 86 6.82 3.75 11.96
CA SER A 86 5.85 2.67 11.78
C SER A 86 4.94 2.86 10.57
N TYR A 87 4.51 4.09 10.28
CA TYR A 87 3.59 4.40 9.19
C TYR A 87 4.24 4.25 7.80
N ASN A 88 5.36 4.95 7.57
CA ASN A 88 6.05 4.92 6.27
C ASN A 88 6.61 3.53 5.95
N PHE A 89 7.03 2.79 6.99
CA PHE A 89 7.48 1.43 6.79
C PHE A 89 6.34 0.49 6.39
N ALA A 90 5.17 0.59 7.04
CA ALA A 90 4.02 -0.19 6.62
C ALA A 90 3.61 0.11 5.17
N MET A 91 3.68 1.38 4.73
CA MET A 91 3.47 1.75 3.33
C MET A 91 4.46 1.07 2.38
N ALA A 92 5.75 1.06 2.74
CA ALA A 92 6.77 0.38 1.95
C ALA A 92 6.58 -1.14 1.89
N LEU A 93 6.17 -1.75 3.00
CA LEU A 93 5.84 -3.18 3.08
C LEU A 93 4.60 -3.53 2.24
N SER A 94 3.55 -2.70 2.26
CA SER A 94 2.37 -2.88 1.41
C SER A 94 2.71 -2.87 -0.08
N LEU A 95 3.60 -1.96 -0.52
CA LEU A 95 4.07 -1.95 -1.90
C LEU A 95 4.92 -3.19 -2.24
N ALA A 96 5.78 -3.63 -1.33
CA ALA A 96 6.55 -4.86 -1.53
C ALA A 96 5.67 -6.12 -1.59
N ALA A 97 4.61 -6.18 -0.79
CA ALA A 97 3.59 -7.23 -0.88
C ALA A 97 2.90 -7.20 -2.26
N GLN A 98 2.52 -6.01 -2.72
CA GLN A 98 1.90 -5.84 -4.04
C GLN A 98 2.82 -6.24 -5.20
N ILE A 99 4.11 -5.93 -5.13
CA ILE A 99 5.11 -6.41 -6.10
C ILE A 99 5.22 -7.94 -6.04
N SER A 100 5.23 -8.54 -4.86
CA SER A 100 5.31 -10.00 -4.69
C SER A 100 4.09 -10.71 -5.28
N LEU A 101 2.89 -10.15 -5.13
CA LEU A 101 1.68 -10.64 -5.78
C LEU A 101 1.77 -10.58 -7.31
N HIS A 102 2.40 -9.53 -7.86
CA HIS A 102 2.64 -9.46 -9.31
C HIS A 102 3.58 -10.56 -9.79
N ASP A 103 4.51 -11.01 -8.95
CA ASP A 103 5.44 -12.11 -9.27
C ASP A 103 4.87 -13.50 -8.95
N ASP A 104 3.60 -13.58 -8.55
CA ASP A 104 2.94 -14.82 -8.10
C ASP A 104 3.58 -15.43 -6.83
N ASP A 105 4.33 -14.63 -6.08
CA ASP A 105 4.94 -15.03 -4.80
C ASP A 105 4.00 -14.70 -3.63
N LEU A 106 2.96 -15.55 -3.48
CA LEU A 106 1.95 -15.41 -2.44
C LEU A 106 2.51 -15.52 -1.03
N ASP A 107 3.56 -16.33 -0.83
CA ASP A 107 4.20 -16.52 0.47
C ASP A 107 4.92 -15.25 0.90
N GLN A 108 5.70 -14.65 0.00
CA GLN A 108 6.41 -13.42 0.31
C GLN A 108 5.46 -12.23 0.46
N ALA A 109 4.38 -12.17 -0.34
CA ALA A 109 3.33 -11.18 -0.18
C ALA A 109 2.70 -11.26 1.23
N ARG A 110 2.36 -12.47 1.69
CA ARG A 110 1.83 -12.74 3.02
C ARG A 110 2.76 -12.24 4.12
N VAL A 111 4.05 -12.56 4.03
CA VAL A 111 5.07 -12.11 5.02
C VAL A 111 5.11 -10.58 5.12
N TYR A 112 5.10 -9.88 3.99
CA TYR A 112 5.07 -8.41 3.99
C TYR A 112 3.76 -7.85 4.54
N CYS A 113 2.61 -8.46 4.23
CA CYS A 113 1.33 -8.07 4.79
C CYS A 113 1.30 -8.21 6.33
N VAL A 114 1.79 -9.33 6.88
CA VAL A 114 1.88 -9.54 8.34
C VAL A 114 2.75 -8.47 8.99
N GLU A 115 3.94 -8.22 8.46
CA GLU A 115 4.85 -7.21 9.03
C GLU A 115 4.23 -5.80 8.96
N ALA A 116 3.58 -5.45 7.85
CA ALA A 116 2.88 -4.17 7.73
C ALA A 116 1.76 -4.05 8.76
N LEU A 117 0.91 -5.07 8.89
CA LEU A 117 -0.25 -5.08 9.77
C LEU A 117 0.14 -4.91 11.24
N GLN A 118 1.18 -5.61 11.67
CA GLN A 118 1.72 -5.49 13.04
C GLN A 118 2.17 -4.06 13.36
N ARG A 119 2.68 -3.32 12.38
CA ARG A 119 3.12 -1.92 12.56
C ARG A 119 1.96 -0.95 12.66
N ILE A 120 0.89 -1.15 11.88
CA ILE A 120 -0.19 -0.16 11.79
C ILE A 120 -1.49 -0.50 12.51
N ARG A 121 -1.64 -1.72 13.05
CA ARG A 121 -2.87 -2.15 13.76
C ARG A 121 -3.30 -1.23 14.91
N HIS A 122 -2.37 -0.52 15.53
CA HIS A 122 -2.64 0.35 16.68
C HIS A 122 -3.17 1.75 16.29
N TYR A 123 -3.13 2.13 15.00
CA TYR A 123 -3.56 3.46 14.55
C TYR A 123 -5.02 3.52 14.10
N GLY A 124 -5.77 2.42 14.20
CA GLY A 124 -7.14 2.33 13.70
C GLY A 124 -7.21 2.32 12.17
N PHE A 125 -8.41 2.59 11.63
CA PHE A 125 -8.65 2.61 10.19
C PHE A 125 -8.13 3.92 9.56
N THR A 126 -6.86 3.91 9.17
CA THR A 126 -6.18 5.00 8.46
C THR A 126 -6.07 4.73 6.96
N ARG A 127 -5.61 5.70 6.17
CA ARG A 127 -5.29 5.49 4.75
C ARG A 127 -4.33 4.32 4.54
N ALA A 128 -3.25 4.24 5.32
CA ALA A 128 -2.30 3.12 5.25
C ALA A 128 -2.97 1.76 5.53
N MET A 129 -3.92 1.72 6.48
CA MET A 129 -4.69 0.52 6.75
C MET A 129 -5.55 0.13 5.54
N GLY A 130 -6.25 1.09 4.92
CA GLY A 130 -7.02 0.84 3.70
C GLY A 130 -6.17 0.28 2.56
N ILE A 131 -4.96 0.83 2.34
CA ILE A 131 -4.00 0.34 1.33
C ILE A 131 -3.60 -1.10 1.62
N LEU A 132 -3.23 -1.38 2.87
CA LEU A 132 -2.83 -2.73 3.26
C LEU A 132 -3.97 -3.74 3.08
N LEU A 133 -5.19 -3.41 3.52
CA LEU A 133 -6.35 -4.29 3.37
C LEU A 133 -6.69 -4.52 1.89
N VAL A 134 -6.50 -3.53 1.02
CA VAL A 134 -6.60 -3.72 -0.44
C VAL A 134 -5.58 -4.72 -0.95
N VAL A 135 -4.33 -4.67 -0.50
CA VAL A 135 -3.31 -5.65 -0.89
C VAL A 135 -3.69 -7.05 -0.38
N ILE A 136 -4.26 -7.14 0.82
CA ILE A 136 -4.75 -8.42 1.38
C ILE A 136 -5.95 -8.97 0.60
N VAL A 137 -6.87 -8.11 0.12
CA VAL A 137 -7.93 -8.53 -0.81
C VAL A 137 -7.32 -9.13 -2.08
N LYS A 138 -6.29 -8.50 -2.68
CA LYS A 138 -5.60 -9.08 -3.86
C LYS A 138 -4.97 -10.44 -3.54
N TRP A 139 -4.36 -10.58 -2.36
CA TRP A 139 -3.79 -11.84 -1.91
C TRP A 139 -4.86 -12.93 -1.74
N LEU A 140 -5.99 -12.63 -1.12
CA LEU A 140 -7.14 -13.55 -0.98
C LEU A 140 -7.68 -13.99 -2.35
N LEU A 141 -7.82 -13.05 -3.28
CA LEU A 141 -8.25 -13.36 -4.65
C LEU A 141 -7.28 -14.33 -5.33
N ALA A 142 -5.97 -14.10 -5.20
CA ALA A 142 -4.95 -14.96 -5.80
C ALA A 142 -4.88 -16.34 -5.12
N LYS A 143 -5.18 -16.43 -3.82
CA LYS A 143 -5.34 -17.69 -3.08
C LYS A 143 -6.65 -18.45 -3.46
N GLY A 144 -7.60 -17.77 -4.10
CA GLY A 144 -8.91 -18.32 -4.48
C GLY A 144 -10.01 -18.16 -3.42
N GLU A 145 -9.76 -17.39 -2.36
CA GLU A 145 -10.72 -17.13 -1.29
C GLU A 145 -11.70 -16.00 -1.66
N LEU A 146 -12.47 -16.23 -2.72
CA LEU A 146 -13.31 -15.20 -3.36
C LEU A 146 -14.37 -14.60 -2.44
N ARG A 147 -15.04 -15.42 -1.62
CA ARG A 147 -16.06 -14.95 -0.66
C ARG A 147 -15.45 -14.02 0.37
N ARG A 148 -14.30 -14.40 0.93
CA ARG A 148 -13.62 -13.60 1.95
C ARG A 148 -13.07 -12.30 1.37
N ALA A 149 -12.51 -12.35 0.15
CA ALA A 149 -12.10 -11.17 -0.59
C ALA A 149 -13.28 -10.19 -0.81
N ALA A 150 -14.48 -10.70 -1.12
CA ALA A 150 -15.69 -9.90 -1.28
C ALA A 150 -16.14 -9.23 0.03
N GLU A 151 -16.16 -9.98 1.14
CA GLU A 151 -16.47 -9.45 2.47
C GLU A 151 -15.50 -8.32 2.86
N LEU A 152 -14.19 -8.55 2.70
CA LEU A 152 -13.18 -7.56 3.06
C LEU A 152 -13.23 -6.33 2.13
N ALA A 153 -13.49 -6.52 0.84
CA ALA A 153 -13.69 -5.40 -0.10
C ALA A 153 -14.90 -4.54 0.28
N ALA A 154 -16.01 -5.16 0.69
CA ALA A 154 -17.20 -4.45 1.15
C ALA A 154 -16.97 -3.71 2.47
N PHE A 155 -16.19 -4.29 3.39
CA PHE A 155 -15.76 -3.62 4.63
C PHE A 155 -14.99 -2.32 4.33
N ILE A 156 -13.99 -2.38 3.43
CA ILE A 156 -13.19 -1.22 3.02
C ILE A 156 -14.09 -0.15 2.39
N GLN A 157 -15.03 -0.55 1.53
CA GLN A 157 -15.97 0.36 0.88
C GLN A 157 -16.87 1.07 1.90
N HIS A 158 -17.34 0.36 2.92
CA HIS A 158 -18.20 0.91 3.97
C HIS A 158 -17.47 1.93 4.86
N HIS A 159 -16.19 1.67 5.17
CA HIS A 159 -15.36 2.53 6.02
C HIS A 159 -14.80 3.78 5.30
N LYS A 160 -15.31 4.08 4.08
CA LYS A 160 -15.14 5.32 3.31
C LYS A 160 -13.77 5.97 3.46
N VAL A 161 -12.76 5.38 2.83
CA VAL A 161 -11.57 6.15 2.50
C VAL A 161 -11.89 6.96 1.24
N ASP A 162 -12.00 8.28 1.38
CA ASP A 162 -12.27 9.20 0.26
C ASP A 162 -11.00 9.36 -0.59
N ASP A 163 -10.64 8.29 -1.30
CA ASP A 163 -9.48 8.22 -2.18
C ASP A 163 -9.91 7.55 -3.50
N ARG A 164 -9.64 8.24 -4.59
CA ARG A 164 -10.03 7.84 -5.94
C ARG A 164 -9.36 6.53 -6.35
N GLU A 165 -8.16 6.25 -5.87
CA GLU A 165 -7.45 4.99 -6.16
C GLU A 165 -8.20 3.79 -5.57
N PHE A 166 -8.74 3.91 -4.35
CA PHE A 166 -9.54 2.82 -3.75
C PHE A 166 -10.82 2.56 -4.52
N ALA A 167 -11.52 3.61 -4.96
CA ALA A 167 -12.76 3.43 -5.71
C ALA A 167 -12.53 2.69 -7.04
N ILE A 168 -11.43 2.99 -7.74
CA ILE A 168 -11.04 2.29 -8.97
C ILE A 168 -10.72 0.83 -8.66
N TYR A 169 -9.88 0.58 -7.65
CA TYR A 169 -9.48 -0.76 -7.28
C TYR A 169 -10.67 -1.63 -6.84
N LEU A 170 -11.51 -1.13 -5.93
CA LEU A 170 -12.69 -1.87 -5.46
C LEU A 170 -13.70 -2.11 -6.59
N GLY A 171 -13.76 -1.20 -7.57
CA GLY A 171 -14.53 -1.40 -8.80
C GLY A 171 -14.01 -2.58 -9.64
N GLN A 172 -12.68 -2.69 -9.81
CA GLN A 172 -12.05 -3.83 -10.51
C GLN A 172 -12.28 -5.15 -9.78
N VAL A 173 -12.12 -5.16 -8.45
CA VAL A 173 -12.39 -6.33 -7.61
C VAL A 173 -13.84 -6.76 -7.73
N SER A 174 -14.78 -5.82 -7.63
CA SER A 174 -16.21 -6.11 -7.78
C SER A 174 -16.53 -6.69 -9.16
N ALA A 175 -15.91 -6.18 -10.22
CA ALA A 175 -16.09 -6.71 -11.57
C ALA A 175 -15.57 -8.14 -11.71
N LEU A 176 -14.39 -8.45 -11.15
CA LEU A 176 -13.83 -9.80 -11.14
C LEU A 176 -14.67 -10.77 -10.30
N LEU A 177 -15.11 -10.36 -9.11
CA LEU A 177 -15.94 -11.22 -8.25
C LEU A 177 -17.29 -11.56 -8.91
N ARG A 178 -17.85 -10.69 -9.75
CA ARG A 178 -19.07 -10.98 -10.52
C ARG A 178 -18.89 -12.02 -11.62
N THR A 179 -17.65 -12.28 -12.07
CA THR A 179 -17.42 -13.35 -13.05
C THR A 179 -17.30 -14.72 -12.38
N GLU A 180 -16.87 -14.75 -11.12
CA GLU A 180 -16.56 -15.99 -10.41
C GLU A 180 -17.64 -16.42 -9.39
N LEU A 181 -18.40 -15.47 -8.82
CA LEU A 181 -19.45 -15.74 -7.84
C LEU A 181 -20.84 -15.51 -8.43
N SER A 182 -21.84 -16.24 -7.93
CA SER A 182 -23.24 -15.93 -8.24
C SER A 182 -23.66 -14.59 -7.61
N ASP A 183 -24.66 -13.93 -8.21
CA ASP A 183 -25.20 -12.67 -7.69
C ASP A 183 -25.64 -12.78 -6.22
N THR A 184 -26.20 -13.94 -5.83
CA THR A 184 -26.64 -14.21 -4.45
C THR A 184 -25.46 -14.31 -3.50
N GLU A 185 -24.43 -15.10 -3.82
CA GLU A 185 -23.24 -15.26 -2.99
C GLU A 185 -22.50 -13.93 -2.82
N LEU A 186 -22.37 -13.16 -3.91
CA LEU A 186 -21.75 -11.85 -3.88
C LEU A 186 -22.55 -10.86 -3.02
N GLN A 187 -23.89 -10.90 -3.09
CA GLN A 187 -24.74 -10.03 -2.28
C GLN A 187 -24.69 -10.37 -0.79
N GLU A 188 -24.66 -11.67 -0.45
CA GLU A 188 -24.44 -12.12 0.92
C GLU A 188 -23.10 -11.67 1.47
N ALA A 189 -22.02 -11.89 0.72
CA ALA A 189 -20.66 -11.50 1.11
C ALA A 189 -20.54 -9.97 1.29
N ASN A 190 -21.11 -9.19 0.38
CA ASN A 190 -21.12 -7.74 0.49
C ASN A 190 -21.89 -7.26 1.73
N THR A 191 -23.01 -7.92 2.05
CA THR A 191 -23.82 -7.59 3.22
C THR A 191 -23.06 -7.94 4.51
N ALA A 192 -22.44 -9.14 4.57
CA ALA A 192 -21.62 -9.56 5.70
C ALA A 192 -20.47 -8.56 5.93
N GLY A 193 -19.73 -8.21 4.87
CA GLY A 193 -18.62 -7.26 4.94
C GLY A 193 -18.98 -5.87 5.45
N GLN A 194 -20.18 -5.38 5.13
CA GLN A 194 -20.67 -4.07 5.63
C GLN A 194 -20.88 -4.04 7.14
N PHE A 195 -21.16 -5.18 7.77
CA PHE A 195 -21.42 -5.28 9.20
C PHE A 195 -20.22 -5.71 10.03
N LEU A 196 -19.08 -6.00 9.41
CA LEU A 196 -17.86 -6.35 10.13
C LEU A 196 -17.36 -5.14 10.96
N ALA A 197 -17.00 -5.40 12.21
CA ALA A 197 -16.33 -4.43 13.06
C ALA A 197 -14.83 -4.40 12.76
N PHE A 198 -14.22 -3.22 12.77
CA PHE A 198 -12.78 -3.08 12.48
C PHE A 198 -11.91 -3.99 13.34
N ASP A 199 -12.14 -4.05 14.65
CA ASP A 199 -11.34 -4.89 15.55
C ASP A 199 -11.46 -6.39 15.23
N GLU A 200 -12.63 -6.85 14.79
CA GLU A 200 -12.86 -8.24 14.37
C GLU A 200 -12.12 -8.54 13.06
N VAL A 201 -12.22 -7.63 12.06
CA VAL A 201 -11.48 -7.76 10.80
C VAL A 201 -9.98 -7.88 11.06
N MET A 202 -9.44 -7.07 11.98
CA MET A 202 -8.02 -7.11 12.30
C MET A 202 -7.59 -8.43 12.92
N ILE A 203 -8.43 -9.06 13.75
CA ILE A 203 -8.15 -10.37 14.33
C ILE A 203 -8.20 -11.46 13.26
N ASP A 204 -9.26 -11.47 12.45
CA ASP A 204 -9.46 -12.49 11.42
C ASP A 204 -8.35 -12.43 10.36
N VAL A 205 -8.03 -11.23 9.87
CA VAL A 205 -7.00 -11.04 8.85
C VAL A 205 -5.62 -11.45 9.37
N ILE A 206 -5.33 -11.25 10.66
CA ILE A 206 -4.09 -11.78 11.25
C ILE A 206 -4.10 -13.31 11.20
N ALA A 207 -5.19 -13.96 11.59
CA ALA A 207 -5.29 -15.42 11.56
C ALA A 207 -5.15 -15.97 10.13
N GLU A 208 -5.85 -15.38 9.15
CA GLU A 208 -5.78 -15.75 7.72
C GLU A 208 -4.36 -15.68 7.15
N LEU A 209 -3.56 -14.70 7.60
CA LEU A 209 -2.18 -14.53 7.18
C LEU A 209 -1.20 -15.43 7.95
N GLU A 210 -1.60 -16.05 9.05
CA GLU A 210 -0.76 -16.95 9.87
C GLU A 210 -0.97 -18.44 9.55
N GLU A 211 -2.06 -18.80 8.87
CA GLU A 211 -2.35 -20.13 8.31
C GLU A 211 -1.41 -20.53 7.15
#